data_AF-A0A0M2XTJ8-F1
#
_entry.id   AF-A0A0M2XTJ8-F1
#
_cell.length_a   1.000
_cell.length_b   1.000
_cell.length_c   1.000
_cell.angle_alpha   90.00
_cell.angle_beta   90.00
_cell.angle_gamma   90.00
#
_symmetry.space_group_name_H-M   'P 1'
#
loop_
_entity.id
_entity.type
_entity.pdbx_description
1 polymer ?
#
loop_
_entity_poly.entity_id
_entity_poly.type
_entity_poly.pdbx_seq_one_letter_code
_entity_poly.pdbx_strand_id
1 'polypeptide(L)'
;MTIKKRSKLLKFIPVLAFLIVLGSCSKSEPTAVEPEPDPVAPEAMFNRLITVKNFGEDLPAGSAPTTAQSPIYYSLEQNKAVTPDYKLTARWDISCSEIYRSFINCNNTANGFGKGGPGKGGILIVKKKFEDVIDIPSDVEFRKGEKAYGTDDSGAFGEGLGWYLYDFDGVIKGGGAENKKHVCYPIESNTLIVRTAQGNYAKIKIQSIYKDLLDPKDWFKDSPTPFFTFQYVLAKAGSTKFLIAN
;
A
#
# COMPACT_ATOMS: atom_id res chain seq x y z
N MET A 1 -19.65 -73.21 70.35
CA MET A 1 -19.01 -74.50 70.03
C MET A 1 -18.82 -74.58 68.52
N THR A 2 -17.62 -74.97 68.13
CA THR A 2 -16.89 -74.71 66.89
C THR A 2 -17.52 -75.31 65.63
N ILE A 3 -17.60 -74.53 64.53
CA ILE A 3 -17.78 -75.07 63.17
C ILE A 3 -16.62 -74.61 62.27
N LYS A 4 -15.93 -75.61 61.73
CA LYS A 4 -14.72 -75.54 60.90
C LYS A 4 -15.02 -75.00 59.49
N LYS A 5 -14.15 -74.11 59.01
CA LYS A 5 -13.95 -73.80 57.58
C LYS A 5 -13.25 -74.96 56.86
N ARG A 6 -13.64 -75.24 55.63
CA ARG A 6 -12.78 -75.83 54.59
C ARG A 6 -13.01 -75.12 53.27
N SER A 7 -11.90 -74.79 52.64
CA SER A 7 -11.71 -73.96 51.45
C SER A 7 -12.03 -74.69 50.15
N LYS A 8 -12.36 -73.92 49.11
CA LYS A 8 -11.98 -74.26 47.73
C LYS A 8 -11.38 -73.03 47.04
N LEU A 9 -10.16 -73.26 46.57
CA LEU A 9 -9.27 -72.39 45.81
C LEU A 9 -9.91 -72.11 44.43
N LEU A 10 -10.17 -70.85 44.08
CA LEU A 10 -10.61 -70.44 42.74
C LEU A 10 -9.37 -70.03 41.92
N LYS A 11 -9.29 -70.55 40.70
CA LYS A 11 -8.19 -70.38 39.74
C LYS A 11 -8.19 -68.95 39.18
N PHE A 12 -7.01 -68.31 39.20
CA PHE A 12 -6.72 -67.04 38.53
C PHE A 12 -6.60 -67.23 37.01
N ILE A 13 -7.24 -66.36 36.24
CA ILE A 13 -7.01 -66.13 34.80
C ILE A 13 -6.41 -64.72 34.69
N PRO A 14 -5.22 -64.51 34.12
CA PRO A 14 -4.72 -63.17 33.85
C PRO A 14 -5.31 -62.66 32.53
N VAL A 15 -6.13 -61.60 32.61
CA VAL A 15 -6.50 -60.80 31.44
C VAL A 15 -5.37 -59.79 31.20
N LEU A 16 -4.71 -59.93 30.06
CA LEU A 16 -3.67 -59.02 29.58
C LEU A 16 -4.32 -57.67 29.20
N ALA A 17 -4.19 -56.68 30.08
CA ALA A 17 -4.62 -55.31 29.81
C ALA A 17 -3.59 -54.61 28.92
N PHE A 18 -4.02 -54.25 27.70
CA PHE A 18 -3.23 -53.48 26.74
C PHE A 18 -3.21 -52.01 27.20
N LEU A 19 -2.12 -51.61 27.87
CA LEU A 19 -1.85 -50.21 28.22
C LEU A 19 -1.44 -49.43 26.97
N ILE A 20 -2.38 -48.67 26.39
CA ILE A 20 -2.08 -47.66 25.38
C ILE A 20 -1.47 -46.47 26.10
N VAL A 21 -0.14 -46.34 26.05
CA VAL A 21 0.57 -45.13 26.47
C VAL A 21 0.32 -44.06 25.41
N LEU A 22 -0.66 -43.19 25.65
CA LEU A 22 -0.77 -41.94 24.91
C LEU A 22 0.36 -41.01 25.39
N GLY A 23 1.43 -40.94 24.60
CA GLY A 23 2.48 -39.95 24.77
C GLY A 23 1.91 -38.54 24.60
N SER A 24 1.77 -37.82 25.72
CA SER A 24 1.53 -36.38 25.71
C SER A 24 2.82 -35.68 25.23
N CYS A 25 2.89 -35.40 23.93
CA CYS A 25 3.80 -34.39 23.43
C CYS A 25 3.30 -33.04 23.93
N SER A 26 4.03 -32.43 24.87
CA SER A 26 3.90 -31.00 25.16
C SER A 26 4.33 -30.22 23.90
N LYS A 27 3.40 -30.05 22.95
CA LYS A 27 3.54 -29.03 21.92
C LYS A 27 3.46 -27.70 22.65
N SER A 28 4.59 -27.03 22.78
CA SER A 28 4.65 -25.59 23.03
C SER A 28 3.74 -24.95 22.00
N GLU A 29 2.59 -24.43 22.44
CA GLU A 29 1.74 -23.62 21.59
C GLU A 29 2.59 -22.44 21.10
N PRO A 30 2.60 -22.16 19.78
CA PRO A 30 3.26 -20.97 19.29
C PRO A 30 2.57 -19.80 19.98
N THR A 31 3.33 -19.03 20.77
CA THR A 31 2.85 -17.82 21.41
C THR A 31 2.20 -16.96 20.32
N ALA A 32 0.88 -16.77 20.42
CA ALA A 32 0.17 -15.89 19.51
C ALA A 32 0.85 -14.53 19.61
N VAL A 33 1.53 -14.12 18.54
CA VAL A 33 2.07 -12.77 18.44
C VAL A 33 0.85 -11.86 18.47
N GLU A 34 0.69 -11.12 19.57
CA GLU A 34 -0.35 -10.12 19.67
C GLU A 34 -0.18 -9.16 18.49
N PRO A 35 -1.24 -8.91 17.69
CA PRO A 35 -1.11 -8.04 16.53
C PRO A 35 -0.64 -6.67 17.03
N GLU A 36 0.54 -6.25 16.59
CA GLU A 36 1.06 -4.94 16.94
C GLU A 36 0.01 -3.87 16.59
N PRO A 37 -0.33 -2.95 17.50
CA PRO A 37 -1.31 -1.91 17.22
C PRO A 37 -0.82 -1.03 16.06
N ASP A 38 -1.76 -0.55 15.24
CA ASP A 38 -1.41 0.35 14.14
C ASP A 38 -0.81 1.66 14.70
N PRO A 39 0.29 2.16 14.11
CA PRO A 39 1.00 3.32 14.64
C PRO A 39 0.16 4.59 14.44
N VAL A 40 0.14 5.45 15.46
CA VAL A 40 -0.51 6.76 15.39
C VAL A 40 0.42 7.75 14.67
N ALA A 41 -0.13 8.59 13.78
CA ALA A 41 0.62 9.66 13.13
C ALA A 41 1.25 10.61 14.17
N PRO A 42 2.57 10.86 14.13
CA PRO A 42 3.17 11.91 14.94
C PRO A 42 2.58 13.29 14.60
N GLU A 43 2.33 14.12 15.62
CA GLU A 43 1.81 15.48 15.43
C GLU A 43 2.65 16.32 14.46
N ALA A 44 3.97 16.09 14.45
CA ALA A 44 4.91 16.76 13.56
C ALA A 44 4.70 16.47 12.06
N MET A 45 3.85 15.50 11.69
CA MET A 45 3.53 15.18 10.30
C MET A 45 2.49 16.11 9.68
N PHE A 46 1.65 16.74 10.50
CA PHE A 46 0.51 17.52 10.02
C PHE A 46 0.91 18.95 9.65
N ASN A 47 0.18 19.51 8.68
CA ASN A 47 0.24 20.89 8.24
C ASN A 47 1.65 21.37 7.86
N ARG A 48 2.45 20.51 7.23
CA ARG A 48 3.78 20.87 6.74
C ARG A 48 4.02 20.23 5.38
N LEU A 49 4.93 20.81 4.60
CA LEU A 49 5.39 20.18 3.38
C LEU A 49 6.39 19.06 3.72
N ILE A 50 6.11 17.85 3.25
CA ILE A 50 6.98 16.70 3.36
C ILE A 50 7.45 16.32 1.96
N THR A 51 8.74 16.03 1.80
CA THR A 51 9.33 15.58 0.54
C THR A 51 9.82 14.15 0.70
N VAL A 52 9.39 13.28 -0.20
CA VAL A 52 9.83 11.88 -0.30
C VAL A 52 10.61 11.75 -1.59
N LYS A 53 11.82 11.19 -1.51
CA LYS A 53 12.69 10.98 -2.67
C LYS A 53 12.89 9.50 -2.92
N ASN A 54 12.83 9.10 -4.18
CA ASN A 54 13.14 7.74 -4.64
C ASN A 54 12.38 6.64 -3.88
N PHE A 55 11.12 6.86 -3.52
CA PHE A 55 10.28 5.79 -2.99
C PHE A 55 9.96 4.80 -4.11
N GLY A 56 10.48 3.59 -3.98
CA GLY A 56 10.33 2.55 -4.97
C GLY A 56 11.48 1.58 -4.90
N GLU A 57 11.47 0.64 -5.81
CA GLU A 57 12.48 -0.40 -5.93
C GLU A 57 12.52 -0.84 -7.39
N ASP A 58 13.66 -1.39 -7.80
CA ASP A 58 13.78 -2.02 -9.11
C ASP A 58 12.77 -3.16 -9.24
N LEU A 59 12.28 -3.38 -10.47
CA LEU A 59 11.49 -4.56 -10.74
C LEU A 59 12.34 -5.82 -10.53
N PRO A 60 11.75 -6.97 -10.11
CA PRO A 60 12.49 -8.20 -9.96
C PRO A 60 13.22 -8.58 -11.26
N ALA A 61 14.48 -9.01 -11.14
CA ALA A 61 15.33 -9.31 -12.28
C ALA A 61 14.64 -10.23 -13.30
N GLY A 62 14.66 -9.82 -14.58
CA GLY A 62 14.01 -10.54 -15.67
C GLY A 62 12.51 -10.29 -15.84
N SER A 63 11.88 -9.49 -14.98
CA SER A 63 10.48 -9.09 -15.14
C SER A 63 10.32 -8.07 -16.25
N ALA A 64 9.29 -8.26 -17.08
CA ALA A 64 8.85 -7.22 -17.99
C ALA A 64 8.06 -6.15 -17.23
N PRO A 65 7.98 -4.92 -17.76
CA PRO A 65 7.13 -3.83 -17.25
C PRO A 65 5.68 -4.20 -16.93
N THR A 66 5.13 -5.10 -17.74
CA THR A 66 3.73 -5.54 -17.72
C THR A 66 3.55 -6.85 -16.94
N THR A 67 4.63 -7.47 -16.47
CA THR A 67 4.54 -8.65 -15.60
C THR A 67 3.82 -8.24 -14.32
N ALA A 68 2.86 -9.05 -13.88
CA ALA A 68 2.17 -8.80 -12.62
C ALA A 68 3.17 -8.75 -11.46
N GLN A 69 3.18 -7.64 -10.71
CA GLN A 69 4.07 -7.43 -9.58
C GLN A 69 3.27 -7.25 -8.30
N SER A 70 3.86 -7.65 -7.17
CA SER A 70 3.37 -7.19 -5.87
C SER A 70 3.41 -5.66 -5.83
N PRO A 71 2.35 -5.00 -5.34
CA PRO A 71 2.38 -3.55 -5.14
C PRO A 71 3.44 -3.16 -4.10
N ILE A 72 3.93 -1.94 -4.19
CA ILE A 72 4.67 -1.28 -3.11
C ILE A 72 3.73 -0.38 -2.33
N TYR A 73 3.92 -0.30 -1.01
CA TYR A 73 3.03 0.43 -0.11
C TYR A 73 3.78 1.53 0.62
N TYR A 74 3.10 2.65 0.85
CA TYR A 74 3.65 3.77 1.60
C TYR A 74 2.67 4.26 2.65
N SER A 75 3.19 4.54 3.84
CA SER A 75 2.48 5.25 4.90
C SER A 75 2.82 6.73 4.83
N LEU A 76 1.84 7.54 4.46
CA LEU A 76 1.91 9.00 4.51
C LEU A 76 1.92 9.50 5.96
N GLU A 77 1.26 8.75 6.85
CA GLU A 77 1.23 9.09 8.29
C GLU A 77 2.54 8.81 9.02
N GLN A 78 3.33 7.83 8.54
CA GLN A 78 4.59 7.43 9.14
C GLN A 78 5.82 7.78 8.28
N ASN A 79 5.61 8.43 7.13
CA ASN A 79 6.64 8.81 6.16
C ASN A 79 7.59 7.65 5.77
N LYS A 80 7.05 6.44 5.53
CA LYS A 80 7.87 5.26 5.26
C LYS A 80 7.20 4.25 4.35
N ALA A 81 8.03 3.44 3.68
CA ALA A 81 7.59 2.25 2.98
C ALA A 81 7.03 1.21 3.97
N VAL A 82 6.07 0.42 3.51
CA VAL A 82 5.41 -0.63 4.29
C VAL A 82 5.55 -1.96 3.54
N THR A 83 5.90 -3.03 4.25
CA THR A 83 6.09 -4.34 3.62
C THR A 83 4.72 -4.92 3.19
N PRO A 84 4.67 -5.75 2.14
CA PRO A 84 3.43 -6.40 1.70
C PRO A 84 2.74 -7.29 2.75
N ASP A 85 3.46 -7.71 3.79
CA ASP A 85 2.89 -8.53 4.88
C ASP A 85 1.80 -7.77 5.65
N TYR A 86 1.88 -6.43 5.67
CA TYR A 86 0.92 -5.56 6.32
C TYR A 86 -0.24 -5.11 5.41
N LYS A 87 -0.42 -5.72 4.24
CA LYS A 87 -1.45 -5.29 3.27
C LYS A 87 -2.88 -5.26 3.84
N LEU A 88 -3.22 -6.14 4.79
CA LEU A 88 -4.54 -6.21 5.43
C LEU A 88 -4.61 -5.45 6.78
N THR A 89 -3.73 -4.48 6.99
CA THR A 89 -3.72 -3.60 8.16
C THR A 89 -4.02 -2.16 7.76
N ALA A 90 -4.14 -1.24 8.71
CA ALA A 90 -4.25 0.17 8.40
C ALA A 90 -2.87 0.85 8.19
N ARG A 91 -1.76 0.11 8.17
CA ARG A 91 -0.40 0.70 8.23
C ARG A 91 0.06 1.47 6.99
N TRP A 92 -0.64 1.36 5.87
CA TRP A 92 -0.30 1.99 4.60
C TRP A 92 -1.47 2.80 4.06
N ASP A 93 -1.17 3.83 3.29
CA ASP A 93 -2.17 4.78 2.79
C ASP A 93 -2.31 4.73 1.28
N ILE A 94 -1.17 4.63 0.59
CA ILE A 94 -1.11 4.50 -0.86
C ILE A 94 -0.40 3.22 -1.26
N SER A 95 -0.86 2.64 -2.37
CA SER A 95 -0.21 1.53 -3.06
C SER A 95 0.13 1.94 -4.49
N CYS A 96 1.30 1.54 -4.98
CA CYS A 96 1.68 1.67 -6.38
C CYS A 96 1.72 0.27 -7.04
N SER A 97 0.90 0.05 -8.08
CA SER A 97 0.64 -1.25 -8.70
C SER A 97 0.46 -1.17 -10.23
N GLU A 98 0.06 -2.28 -10.84
CA GLU A 98 -0.12 -2.43 -12.29
C GLU A 98 1.18 -2.23 -13.09
N ILE A 99 1.05 -1.79 -14.35
CA ILE A 99 2.17 -1.61 -15.28
C ILE A 99 3.22 -0.70 -14.64
N TYR A 100 4.45 -1.20 -14.53
CA TYR A 100 5.58 -0.50 -13.89
C TYR A 100 5.31 -0.01 -12.45
N ARG A 101 4.31 -0.56 -11.75
CA ARG A 101 3.81 0.00 -10.47
C ARG A 101 3.47 1.49 -10.59
N SER A 102 2.97 1.92 -11.75
CA SER A 102 2.68 3.34 -12.04
C SER A 102 1.26 3.76 -11.67
N PHE A 103 0.42 2.85 -11.17
CA PHE A 103 -0.97 3.15 -10.81
C PHE A 103 -1.11 3.27 -9.31
N ILE A 104 -1.72 4.36 -8.84
CA ILE A 104 -1.83 4.70 -7.43
C ILE A 104 -3.25 4.45 -6.93
N ASN A 105 -3.35 3.78 -5.79
CA ASN A 105 -4.61 3.46 -5.14
C ASN A 105 -4.51 3.66 -3.61
N CYS A 106 -5.61 3.48 -2.89
CA CYS A 106 -5.75 3.72 -1.46
C CYS A 106 -6.07 2.46 -0.65
N ASN A 107 -5.68 2.45 0.63
CA ASN A 107 -6.03 1.40 1.58
C ASN A 107 -7.45 1.54 2.12
N ASN A 108 -8.37 0.69 1.67
CA ASN A 108 -9.76 0.72 2.08
C ASN A 108 -10.30 -0.70 2.27
N THR A 109 -11.40 -0.84 3.01
CA THR A 109 -11.99 -2.16 3.30
C THR A 109 -12.73 -2.82 2.13
N ALA A 110 -13.18 -2.05 1.12
CA ALA A 110 -14.13 -2.52 0.12
C ALA A 110 -13.48 -3.13 -1.14
N ASN A 111 -12.42 -2.50 -1.66
CA ASN A 111 -11.81 -2.86 -2.94
C ASN A 111 -10.27 -2.77 -2.90
N GLY A 112 -9.63 -3.29 -3.95
CA GLY A 112 -8.19 -3.25 -4.12
C GLY A 112 -7.43 -4.10 -3.08
N PHE A 113 -6.17 -3.75 -2.84
CA PHE A 113 -5.27 -4.56 -2.02
C PHE A 113 -5.59 -4.56 -0.53
N GLY A 114 -6.29 -3.54 -0.04
CA GLY A 114 -6.72 -3.42 1.36
C GLY A 114 -8.04 -4.13 1.68
N LYS A 115 -8.71 -4.71 0.68
CA LYS A 115 -10.04 -5.31 0.83
C LYS A 115 -10.07 -6.33 1.98
N GLY A 116 -11.05 -6.18 2.87
CA GLY A 116 -11.18 -6.99 4.09
C GLY A 116 -10.32 -6.55 5.27
N GLY A 117 -9.41 -5.58 5.08
CA GLY A 117 -8.70 -4.92 6.15
C GLY A 117 -9.48 -3.76 6.79
N PRO A 118 -8.91 -3.11 7.83
CA PRO A 118 -9.56 -2.04 8.59
C PRO A 118 -9.47 -0.65 7.93
N GLY A 119 -8.80 -0.53 6.78
CA GLY A 119 -8.52 0.75 6.15
C GLY A 119 -9.77 1.55 5.80
N LYS A 120 -9.73 2.85 6.08
CA LYS A 120 -10.78 3.83 5.76
C LYS A 120 -10.44 4.67 4.54
N GLY A 121 -9.43 4.31 3.76
CA GLY A 121 -8.89 5.19 2.74
C GLY A 121 -9.83 5.49 1.58
N GLY A 122 -9.43 6.47 0.80
CA GLY A 122 -10.08 6.91 -0.43
C GLY A 122 -9.11 7.71 -1.27
N ILE A 123 -9.31 7.76 -2.59
CA ILE A 123 -8.42 8.48 -3.51
C ILE A 123 -9.21 9.29 -4.54
N LEU A 124 -8.68 10.47 -4.85
CA LEU A 124 -9.23 11.42 -5.81
C LEU A 124 -8.07 12.14 -6.52
N ILE A 125 -8.30 12.55 -7.78
CA ILE A 125 -7.48 13.57 -8.44
C ILE A 125 -8.35 14.79 -8.71
N VAL A 126 -7.83 15.97 -8.40
CA VAL A 126 -8.43 17.26 -8.80
C VAL A 126 -7.55 17.94 -9.85
N LYS A 127 -8.18 18.56 -10.86
CA LYS A 127 -7.51 19.35 -11.90
C LYS A 127 -7.13 20.74 -11.39
N LYS A 128 -6.28 20.77 -10.37
CA LYS A 128 -5.67 21.98 -9.78
C LYS A 128 -4.22 21.70 -9.46
N LYS A 129 -3.38 22.74 -9.55
CA LYS A 129 -2.01 22.68 -9.05
C LYS A 129 -2.02 22.48 -7.54
N PHE A 130 -0.98 21.85 -7.02
CA PHE A 130 -0.87 21.49 -5.61
C PHE A 130 -1.05 22.68 -4.66
N GLU A 131 -0.48 23.82 -5.04
CA GLU A 131 -0.52 25.06 -4.28
C GLU A 131 -1.95 25.65 -4.23
N ASP A 132 -2.76 25.39 -5.26
CA ASP A 132 -4.13 25.89 -5.39
C ASP A 132 -5.17 24.97 -4.74
N VAL A 133 -4.78 23.77 -4.31
CA VAL A 133 -5.63 22.86 -3.54
C VAL A 133 -5.59 23.26 -2.06
N ILE A 134 -6.54 24.12 -1.69
CA ILE A 134 -6.72 24.58 -0.31
C ILE A 134 -7.78 23.76 0.40
N ASP A 135 -8.95 23.57 -0.19
CA ASP A 135 -10.06 22.89 0.45
C ASP A 135 -9.94 21.36 0.32
N ILE A 136 -10.29 20.65 1.40
CA ILE A 136 -10.42 19.20 1.40
C ILE A 136 -11.78 18.86 0.76
N PRO A 137 -11.82 18.05 -0.31
CA PRO A 137 -13.06 17.65 -0.96
C PRO A 137 -13.99 16.85 -0.05
N SER A 138 -15.26 16.74 -0.44
CA SER A 138 -16.22 15.93 0.29
C SER A 138 -15.87 14.45 0.21
N ASP A 139 -16.08 13.71 1.30
CA ASP A 139 -15.81 12.27 1.39
C ASP A 139 -16.52 11.43 0.30
N VAL A 140 -17.63 11.93 -0.24
CA VAL A 140 -18.39 11.26 -1.32
C VAL A 140 -17.69 11.32 -2.67
N GLU A 141 -16.72 12.21 -2.85
CA GLU A 141 -15.98 12.38 -4.10
C GLU A 141 -14.83 11.37 -4.21
N PHE A 142 -14.41 10.77 -3.10
CA PHE A 142 -13.30 9.82 -3.08
C PHE A 142 -13.74 8.45 -3.59
N ARG A 143 -12.96 7.90 -4.53
CA ARG A 143 -13.07 6.48 -4.91
C ARG A 143 -12.56 5.61 -3.77
N LYS A 144 -13.19 4.47 -3.53
CA LYS A 144 -12.78 3.48 -2.53
C LYS A 144 -12.07 2.32 -3.22
N GLY A 145 -11.08 2.67 -4.03
CA GLY A 145 -10.16 1.75 -4.69
C GLY A 145 -10.73 0.83 -5.77
N GLU A 146 -11.92 1.13 -6.30
CA GLU A 146 -12.51 0.42 -7.44
C GLU A 146 -11.63 0.51 -8.70
N LYS A 147 -10.95 1.66 -8.88
CA LYS A 147 -10.04 1.92 -9.99
C LYS A 147 -8.90 2.82 -9.53
N ALA A 148 -7.66 2.38 -9.73
CA ALA A 148 -6.45 3.16 -9.47
C ALA A 148 -6.29 4.31 -10.46
N TYR A 149 -5.56 5.36 -10.07
CA TYR A 149 -5.19 6.45 -10.97
C TYR A 149 -3.83 6.17 -11.59
N GLY A 150 -3.75 6.22 -12.92
CA GLY A 150 -2.51 6.03 -13.67
C GLY A 150 -2.43 7.01 -14.84
N THR A 151 -2.51 6.48 -16.06
CA THR A 151 -2.46 7.23 -17.32
C THR A 151 -3.62 8.22 -17.43
N ASP A 152 -3.29 9.44 -17.82
CA ASP A 152 -4.26 10.49 -18.14
C ASP A 152 -4.62 10.50 -19.63
N ASP A 153 -5.84 10.92 -19.95
CA ASP A 153 -6.35 11.08 -21.34
C ASP A 153 -5.51 12.03 -22.21
N SER A 154 -4.66 12.87 -21.62
CA SER A 154 -3.71 13.70 -22.37
C SER A 154 -2.52 12.91 -22.96
N GLY A 155 -2.35 11.64 -22.60
CA GLY A 155 -1.29 10.77 -23.11
C GLY A 155 -1.81 9.51 -23.82
N ALA A 156 -0.88 8.65 -24.22
CA ALA A 156 -1.21 7.34 -24.79
C ALA A 156 -1.82 6.41 -23.73
N PHE A 157 -2.77 5.58 -24.16
CA PHE A 157 -3.49 4.63 -23.29
C PHE A 157 -4.13 5.28 -22.07
N GLY A 158 -4.66 6.50 -22.22
CA GLY A 158 -5.40 7.20 -21.18
C GLY A 158 -6.61 6.42 -20.68
N GLU A 159 -6.81 6.45 -19.36
CA GLU A 159 -7.87 5.72 -18.66
C GLU A 159 -8.85 6.64 -17.94
N GLY A 160 -8.99 7.87 -18.42
CA GLY A 160 -9.66 8.98 -17.77
C GLY A 160 -8.67 9.99 -17.20
N LEU A 161 -9.11 10.71 -16.16
CA LEU A 161 -8.23 11.57 -15.38
C LEU A 161 -7.12 10.74 -14.72
N GLY A 162 -5.86 11.12 -14.94
CA GLY A 162 -4.68 10.42 -14.43
C GLY A 162 -3.69 11.35 -13.73
N TRP A 163 -2.61 10.79 -13.18
CA TRP A 163 -1.54 11.59 -12.55
C TRP A 163 -0.38 11.87 -13.50
N TYR A 164 -0.27 11.11 -14.60
CA TYR A 164 0.77 11.28 -15.60
C TYR A 164 0.25 11.19 -17.03
N LEU A 165 0.92 11.94 -17.90
CA LEU A 165 0.87 11.79 -19.33
C LEU A 165 1.90 10.75 -19.76
N TYR A 166 1.49 9.76 -20.54
CA TYR A 166 2.40 8.78 -21.13
C TYR A 166 2.73 9.15 -22.57
N ASP A 167 3.97 9.54 -22.82
CA ASP A 167 4.47 9.92 -24.14
C ASP A 167 5.06 8.69 -24.84
N PHE A 168 4.17 7.83 -25.36
CA PHE A 168 4.56 6.55 -25.96
C PHE A 168 5.51 6.72 -27.14
N ASP A 169 5.14 7.57 -28.11
CA ASP A 169 5.93 7.81 -29.32
C ASP A 169 7.01 8.91 -29.13
N GLY A 170 7.07 9.54 -27.95
CA GLY A 170 8.02 10.60 -27.65
C GLY A 170 7.73 11.93 -28.35
N VAL A 171 6.53 12.11 -28.92
CA VAL A 171 6.17 13.28 -29.73
C VAL A 171 5.42 14.35 -28.95
N ILE A 172 4.90 14.05 -27.75
CA ILE A 172 4.08 14.99 -26.99
C ILE A 172 4.95 15.97 -26.19
N LYS A 173 5.98 15.46 -25.52
CA LYS A 173 6.95 16.21 -24.72
C LYS A 173 8.39 15.94 -25.17
N GLY A 174 8.64 14.78 -25.77
CA GLY A 174 9.97 14.34 -26.19
C GLY A 174 10.49 14.92 -27.52
N GLY A 175 9.68 15.68 -28.26
CA GLY A 175 10.07 16.27 -29.54
C GLY A 175 10.38 15.25 -30.67
N GLY A 176 9.93 14.01 -30.53
CA GLY A 176 10.14 12.91 -31.48
C GLY A 176 11.48 12.18 -31.33
N ALA A 177 12.28 12.49 -30.30
CA ALA A 177 13.56 11.82 -30.08
C ALA A 177 13.37 10.36 -29.64
N GLU A 178 14.15 9.45 -30.23
CA GLU A 178 14.02 7.99 -29.98
C GLU A 178 14.26 7.60 -28.51
N ASN A 179 15.12 8.32 -27.80
CA ASN A 179 15.35 8.11 -26.37
C ASN A 179 14.27 8.72 -25.46
N LYS A 180 13.34 9.51 -26.02
CA LYS A 180 12.22 10.14 -25.31
C LYS A 180 10.88 9.40 -25.48
N LYS A 181 10.87 8.26 -26.17
CA LYS A 181 9.73 7.34 -26.21
C LYS A 181 9.45 6.75 -24.85
N HIS A 182 8.21 6.31 -24.62
CA HIS A 182 7.79 5.66 -23.37
C HIS A 182 8.09 6.45 -22.09
N VAL A 183 8.15 7.79 -22.16
CA VAL A 183 8.41 8.63 -20.98
C VAL A 183 7.11 9.03 -20.31
N CYS A 184 7.04 8.87 -18.98
CA CYS A 184 5.91 9.28 -18.15
C CYS A 184 6.18 10.67 -17.56
N TYR A 185 5.28 11.61 -17.80
CA TYR A 185 5.37 12.97 -17.30
C TYR A 185 4.27 13.23 -16.26
N PRO A 186 4.60 13.40 -14.96
CA PRO A 186 3.63 13.84 -13.96
C PRO A 186 2.95 15.13 -14.41
N ILE A 187 1.63 15.23 -14.21
CA ILE A 187 0.83 16.38 -14.64
C ILE A 187 0.78 17.39 -13.49
N GLU A 188 1.49 18.50 -13.61
CA GLU A 188 1.57 19.53 -12.55
C GLU A 188 0.21 20.14 -12.17
N SER A 189 -0.74 20.16 -13.11
CA SER A 189 -2.10 20.66 -12.89
C SER A 189 -3.05 19.62 -12.29
N ASN A 190 -2.56 18.43 -11.93
CA ASN A 190 -3.35 17.37 -11.32
C ASN A 190 -2.77 17.06 -9.93
N THR A 191 -3.57 17.29 -8.89
CA THR A 191 -3.18 16.97 -7.50
C THR A 191 -3.93 15.75 -7.04
N LEU A 192 -3.19 14.75 -6.53
CA LEU A 192 -3.80 13.61 -5.86
C LEU A 192 -4.21 14.01 -4.45
N ILE A 193 -5.38 13.55 -4.04
CA ILE A 193 -5.89 13.71 -2.68
C ILE A 193 -6.24 12.31 -2.17
N VAL A 194 -5.69 11.97 -1.00
CA VAL A 194 -5.85 10.67 -0.36
C VAL A 194 -6.47 10.88 1.00
N ARG A 195 -7.60 10.22 1.27
CA ARG A 195 -8.01 9.93 2.63
C ARG A 195 -7.19 8.72 3.08
N THR A 196 -6.44 8.85 4.16
CA THR A 196 -5.53 7.82 4.68
C THR A 196 -6.30 6.64 5.26
N ALA A 197 -5.60 5.54 5.57
CA ALA A 197 -6.22 4.38 6.19
C ALA A 197 -6.83 4.68 7.57
N GLN A 198 -6.27 5.66 8.30
CA GLN A 198 -6.78 6.10 9.60
C GLN A 198 -7.89 7.16 9.47
N GLY A 199 -8.05 7.79 8.29
CA GLY A 199 -9.07 8.79 8.00
C GLY A 199 -8.58 10.25 8.00
N ASN A 200 -7.27 10.48 8.10
CA ASN A 200 -6.66 11.78 7.82
C ASN A 200 -6.66 12.05 6.30
N TYR A 201 -6.24 13.24 5.88
CA TYR A 201 -6.19 13.60 4.46
C TYR A 201 -4.79 14.03 4.05
N ALA A 202 -4.37 13.68 2.86
CA ALA A 202 -3.15 14.18 2.24
C ALA A 202 -3.45 14.75 0.86
N LYS A 203 -2.86 15.90 0.53
CA LYS A 203 -2.69 16.30 -0.88
C LYS A 203 -1.27 15.97 -1.30
N ILE A 204 -1.09 15.48 -2.53
CA ILE A 204 0.17 14.94 -3.04
C ILE A 204 0.42 15.49 -4.45
N LYS A 205 1.64 15.97 -4.68
CA LYS A 205 2.18 16.20 -6.03
C LYS A 205 3.33 15.25 -6.31
N ILE A 206 3.21 14.50 -7.40
CA ILE A 206 4.29 13.63 -7.87
C ILE A 206 5.17 14.47 -8.78
N GLN A 207 6.48 14.45 -8.53
CA GLN A 207 7.46 15.23 -9.26
C GLN A 207 8.21 14.37 -10.28
N SER A 208 8.40 13.07 -9.97
CA SER A 208 9.08 12.14 -10.85
C SER A 208 8.76 10.69 -10.47
N ILE A 209 8.90 9.78 -11.42
CA ILE A 209 8.95 8.32 -11.23
C ILE A 209 10.36 7.75 -11.53
N TYR A 210 11.33 8.62 -11.83
CA TYR A 210 12.67 8.25 -12.23
C TYR A 210 13.67 8.49 -11.11
N LYS A 211 14.55 7.52 -10.87
CA LYS A 211 15.52 7.56 -9.78
C LYS A 211 16.47 8.74 -9.94
N ASP A 212 16.55 9.59 -8.91
CA ASP A 212 17.45 10.74 -8.85
C ASP A 212 17.25 11.80 -9.96
N LEU A 213 16.15 11.74 -10.72
CA LEU A 213 15.90 12.63 -11.86
C LEU A 213 14.62 13.45 -11.64
N LEU A 214 14.75 14.77 -11.53
CA LEU A 214 13.61 15.69 -11.36
C LEU A 214 13.35 16.60 -12.56
N ASP A 215 14.33 16.78 -13.44
CA ASP A 215 14.20 17.63 -14.63
C ASP A 215 13.74 16.78 -15.82
N PRO A 216 12.58 17.09 -16.44
CA PRO A 216 12.06 16.36 -17.60
C PRO A 216 13.02 16.26 -18.79
N LYS A 217 14.00 17.18 -18.89
CA LYS A 217 15.03 17.11 -19.93
C LYS A 217 15.90 15.86 -19.81
N ASP A 218 16.05 15.31 -18.60
CA ASP A 218 16.91 14.16 -18.29
C ASP A 218 16.15 12.84 -18.22
N TRP A 219 14.83 12.84 -18.45
CA TRP A 219 14.01 11.63 -18.45
C TRP A 219 14.08 10.91 -19.80
N PHE A 220 14.40 9.63 -19.79
CA PHE A 220 14.57 8.80 -20.98
C PHE A 220 13.83 7.47 -20.83
N LYS A 221 13.65 6.75 -21.94
CA LYS A 221 12.96 5.46 -21.98
C LYS A 221 13.58 4.37 -21.09
N ASP A 222 14.87 4.51 -20.79
CA ASP A 222 15.68 3.61 -19.98
C ASP A 222 16.09 4.20 -18.62
N SER A 223 15.57 5.39 -18.27
CA SER A 223 15.77 5.95 -16.93
C SER A 223 15.27 4.99 -15.85
N PRO A 224 16.04 4.75 -14.76
CA PRO A 224 15.65 3.78 -13.73
C PRO A 224 14.29 4.12 -13.11
N THR A 225 13.37 3.17 -13.12
CA THR A 225 11.96 3.31 -12.73
C THR A 225 11.42 1.96 -12.23
N PRO A 226 10.49 1.91 -11.25
CA PRO A 226 9.79 3.03 -10.60
C PRO A 226 10.47 3.53 -9.32
N PHE A 227 10.80 4.83 -9.28
CA PHE A 227 11.33 5.53 -8.11
C PHE A 227 10.62 6.88 -7.95
N PHE A 228 9.55 6.89 -7.17
CA PHE A 228 8.71 8.06 -6.97
C PHE A 228 9.42 9.12 -6.13
N THR A 229 9.48 10.34 -6.65
CA THR A 229 9.75 11.53 -5.86
C THR A 229 8.50 12.40 -5.82
N PHE A 230 8.00 12.71 -4.63
CA PHE A 230 6.75 13.43 -4.44
C PHE A 230 6.80 14.31 -3.19
N GLN A 231 5.92 15.30 -3.16
CA GLN A 231 5.68 16.13 -1.99
C GLN A 231 4.23 15.99 -1.53
N TYR A 232 4.01 16.07 -0.24
CA TYR A 232 2.66 16.01 0.33
C TYR A 232 2.51 16.87 1.58
N VAL A 233 1.25 17.17 1.91
CA VAL A 233 0.84 17.84 3.15
C VAL A 233 -0.26 17.01 3.76
N LEU A 234 -0.11 16.64 5.04
CA LEU A 234 -1.10 15.89 5.80
C LEU A 234 -1.99 16.85 6.62
N ALA A 235 -3.29 16.61 6.62
CA ALA A 235 -4.28 17.30 7.44
C ALA A 235 -5.05 16.27 8.26
N LYS A 236 -5.41 16.64 9.50
CA LYS A 236 -6.12 15.74 10.41
C LYS A 236 -7.54 15.44 9.93
N ALA A 237 -8.05 14.27 10.29
CA ALA A 237 -9.47 13.96 10.19
C ALA A 237 -10.31 15.10 10.80
N GLY A 238 -11.37 15.50 10.10
CA GLY A 238 -12.22 16.65 10.48
C GLY A 238 -11.71 18.02 10.05
N SER A 239 -10.51 18.13 9.46
CA SER A 239 -10.07 19.37 8.81
C SER A 239 -10.86 19.61 7.53
N THR A 240 -11.10 20.89 7.19
CA THR A 240 -11.73 21.28 5.92
C THR A 240 -10.74 21.86 4.92
N LYS A 241 -9.49 22.12 5.34
CA LYS A 241 -8.45 22.74 4.52
C LYS A 241 -7.10 22.07 4.73
N PHE A 242 -6.30 22.05 3.68
CA PHE A 242 -4.87 21.82 3.75
C PHE A 242 -4.17 23.12 4.14
N LEU A 243 -3.53 23.11 5.30
CA LEU A 243 -2.71 24.21 5.78
C LEU A 243 -1.23 23.83 5.69
N ILE A 244 -0.38 24.82 5.48
CA ILE A 244 1.07 24.67 5.61
C ILE A 244 1.48 25.70 6.66
N ALA A 245 1.86 25.23 7.85
CA ALA A 245 2.50 26.03 8.86
C ALA A 245 3.90 26.38 8.36
N ASN A 246 4.22 27.67 8.38
CA ASN A 246 5.56 28.19 8.10
C ASN A 246 6.51 27.88 9.27
#